data_AF-A0ABC8JRI9-F1
#
_entry.id   AF-A0ABC8JRI9-F1
#
_cell.length_a   1.000
_cell.length_b   1.000
_cell.length_c   1.000
_cell.angle_alpha   90.00
_cell.angle_beta   90.00
_cell.angle_gamma   90.00
#
_symmetry.space_group_name_H-M   'P 1'
#
loop_
_entity.id
_entity.type
_entity.pdbx_description
1 polymer ?
#
loop_
_entity_poly.entity_id
_entity_poly.type
_entity_poly.pdbx_seq_one_letter_code
_entity_poly.pdbx_strand_id
1 'polypeptide(L)'
;MERKVSEVRIDMALQKETCSICINDNIRAIQMFSVDICGHRFCSECVKRYIETRLLEGNRLTCPPNGCHLELRYLSCVNFLTRELKQIWQQRIIEDLIPVTERVYCPNPRCSALMSVKELSIIKSTEESGVRRLCVKCREPFCFNCKAPWHNNMSCDNYKILHPNLIANDTKLEALDNKKMWRQCTKC
;
A
#
# COMPACT_ATOMS: atom_id res chain seq x y z
N MET A 1 -17.12 5.46 -47.91
CA MET A 1 -16.24 4.30 -47.63
C MET A 1 -16.30 3.96 -46.13
N GLU A 2 -17.50 3.77 -45.57
CA GLU A 2 -17.72 3.84 -44.10
C GLU A 2 -18.28 2.54 -43.46
N ARG A 3 -18.59 1.50 -44.25
CA ARG A 3 -19.24 0.28 -43.74
C ARG A 3 -18.29 -0.77 -43.13
N LYS A 4 -17.00 -0.77 -43.46
CA LYS A 4 -16.04 -1.79 -42.98
C LYS A 4 -15.63 -1.64 -41.51
N VAL A 5 -15.58 -0.41 -40.98
CA VAL A 5 -15.12 -0.16 -39.60
C VAL A 5 -16.18 -0.59 -38.57
N SER A 6 -17.46 -0.43 -38.90
CA SER A 6 -18.58 -0.85 -38.05
C SER A 6 -18.73 -2.37 -37.98
N GLU A 7 -18.56 -3.09 -39.09
CA GLU A 7 -18.61 -4.57 -39.11
C GLU A 7 -17.44 -5.19 -38.32
N VAL A 8 -16.21 -4.70 -38.50
CA VAL A 8 -15.04 -5.17 -37.75
C VAL A 8 -15.19 -4.98 -36.24
N ARG A 9 -15.82 -3.87 -35.81
CA ARG A 9 -16.09 -3.60 -34.39
C ARG A 9 -17.16 -4.52 -33.80
N ILE A 10 -18.16 -4.92 -34.60
CA ILE A 10 -19.21 -5.85 -34.17
C ILE A 10 -18.66 -7.27 -34.05
N ASP A 11 -17.86 -7.74 -35.02
CA ASP A 11 -17.26 -9.07 -34.99
C ASP A 11 -16.30 -9.23 -33.80
N MET A 12 -15.47 -8.23 -33.53
CA MET A 12 -14.55 -8.25 -32.39
C MET A 12 -15.28 -8.25 -31.05
N ALA A 13 -16.47 -7.64 -30.95
CA ALA A 13 -17.28 -7.64 -29.72
C ALA A 13 -17.98 -8.98 -29.43
N LEU A 14 -18.18 -9.81 -30.46
CA LEU A 14 -18.79 -11.15 -30.36
C LEU A 14 -17.76 -12.26 -30.20
N GLN A 15 -16.49 -12.00 -30.50
CA GLN A 15 -15.40 -12.96 -30.29
C GLN A 15 -15.31 -13.35 -28.82
N LYS A 16 -15.23 -14.66 -28.56
CA LYS A 16 -15.09 -15.22 -27.23
C LYS A 16 -13.64 -15.55 -26.96
N GLU A 17 -13.21 -15.29 -25.74
CA GLU A 17 -11.86 -15.54 -25.22
C GLU A 17 -11.95 -16.35 -23.93
N THR A 18 -10.86 -17.06 -23.62
CA THR A 18 -10.70 -17.79 -22.37
C THR A 18 -10.00 -16.95 -21.30
N CYS A 19 -10.60 -16.86 -20.12
CA CYS A 19 -9.95 -16.27 -18.96
C CYS A 19 -9.08 -17.31 -18.26
N SER A 20 -7.78 -17.10 -18.17
CA SER A 20 -6.85 -18.05 -17.51
C SER A 20 -6.98 -18.12 -15.98
N ILE A 21 -7.71 -17.20 -15.34
CA ILE A 21 -7.93 -17.21 -13.89
C ILE A 21 -9.12 -18.12 -13.52
N CYS A 22 -10.26 -17.94 -14.17
CA CYS A 22 -11.46 -18.75 -13.90
C CYS A 22 -11.68 -19.90 -14.88
N ILE A 23 -10.84 -20.01 -15.92
CA ILE A 23 -10.86 -21.06 -16.96
C ILE A 23 -12.15 -21.01 -17.82
N ASN A 24 -12.97 -19.96 -17.70
CA ASN A 24 -14.16 -19.79 -18.53
C ASN A 24 -13.76 -19.34 -19.95
N ASP A 25 -14.13 -20.13 -20.96
CA ASP A 25 -13.86 -19.95 -22.39
C ASP A 25 -14.95 -19.15 -23.14
N ASN A 26 -16.04 -18.81 -22.46
CA ASN A 26 -17.22 -18.17 -23.02
C ASN A 26 -17.32 -16.68 -22.64
N ILE A 27 -16.19 -15.99 -22.51
CA ILE A 27 -16.15 -14.55 -22.16
C ILE A 27 -16.04 -13.73 -23.44
N ARG A 28 -16.91 -12.73 -23.63
CA ARG A 28 -16.77 -11.82 -24.78
C ARG A 28 -15.49 -11.00 -24.66
N ALA A 29 -14.79 -10.76 -25.77
CA ALA A 29 -13.56 -9.98 -25.80
C ALA A 29 -13.70 -8.58 -25.18
N ILE A 30 -14.90 -7.96 -25.26
CA ILE A 30 -15.20 -6.66 -24.63
C ILE A 30 -15.29 -6.73 -23.10
N GLN A 31 -15.47 -7.92 -22.53
CA GLN A 31 -15.48 -8.17 -21.08
C GLN A 31 -14.10 -8.57 -20.56
N MET A 32 -13.09 -8.63 -21.43
CA MET A 32 -11.71 -8.89 -21.07
C MET A 32 -10.99 -7.57 -20.75
N PHE A 33 -10.32 -7.54 -19.62
CA PHE A 33 -9.38 -6.51 -19.22
C PHE A 33 -7.99 -6.88 -19.73
N SER A 34 -7.31 -5.95 -20.41
CA SER A 34 -5.93 -6.11 -20.85
C SER A 34 -5.01 -5.31 -19.94
N VAL A 35 -3.94 -5.93 -19.44
CA VAL A 35 -2.92 -5.23 -18.67
C VAL A 35 -2.04 -4.41 -19.63
N ASP A 36 -1.95 -3.10 -19.42
CA ASP A 36 -1.35 -2.15 -20.37
C ASP A 36 0.07 -2.51 -20.84
N ILE A 37 0.92 -3.00 -19.93
CA ILE A 37 2.35 -3.18 -20.23
C ILE A 37 2.65 -4.58 -20.78
N CYS A 38 2.06 -5.63 -20.20
CA CYS A 38 2.35 -7.02 -20.60
C CYS A 38 1.35 -7.60 -21.60
N GLY A 39 0.20 -6.95 -21.83
CA GLY A 39 -0.83 -7.42 -22.75
C GLY A 39 -1.60 -8.65 -22.28
N HIS A 40 -1.34 -9.20 -21.08
CA HIS A 40 -2.13 -10.31 -20.56
C HIS A 40 -3.58 -9.90 -20.34
N ARG A 41 -4.51 -10.78 -20.72
CA ARG A 41 -5.95 -10.52 -20.70
C ARG A 41 -6.68 -11.47 -19.76
N PHE A 42 -7.65 -10.93 -19.01
CA PHE A 42 -8.48 -11.68 -18.06
C PHE A 42 -9.88 -11.10 -18.03
N CYS A 43 -10.90 -11.87 -17.65
CA CYS A 43 -12.23 -11.29 -17.51
C CYS A 43 -12.26 -10.26 -16.38
N SER A 44 -13.03 -9.17 -16.58
CA SER A 44 -13.10 -8.05 -15.63
C SER A 44 -13.48 -8.45 -14.20
N GLU A 45 -14.32 -9.48 -14.05
CA GLU A 45 -14.73 -9.98 -12.73
C GLU A 45 -13.56 -10.63 -11.98
N CYS A 46 -12.70 -11.39 -12.67
CA CYS A 46 -11.50 -11.97 -12.04
C CYS A 46 -10.50 -10.89 -11.65
N VAL A 47 -10.31 -9.88 -12.50
CA VAL A 47 -9.41 -8.76 -12.20
C VAL A 47 -9.91 -7.97 -10.99
N LYS A 48 -11.21 -7.69 -10.91
CA LYS A 48 -11.83 -7.02 -9.76
C LYS A 48 -11.54 -7.76 -8.45
N ARG A 49 -11.85 -9.06 -8.40
CA ARG A 49 -11.61 -9.90 -7.20
C ARG A 49 -10.13 -9.97 -6.85
N TYR A 50 -9.28 -10.17 -7.85
CA TYR A 50 -7.83 -10.21 -7.66
C TYR A 50 -7.31 -8.92 -7.01
N ILE A 51 -7.71 -7.76 -7.55
CA ILE A 51 -7.26 -6.47 -7.01
C ILE A 51 -7.77 -6.27 -5.58
N GLU A 52 -9.03 -6.59 -5.30
CA GLU A 52 -9.62 -6.51 -3.98
C GLU A 52 -8.83 -7.36 -2.96
N THR A 53 -8.63 -8.65 -3.25
CA THR A 53 -7.88 -9.56 -2.37
C THR A 53 -6.46 -9.05 -2.12
N ARG A 54 -5.72 -8.71 -3.18
CA ARG A 54 -4.32 -8.27 -3.08
C ARG A 54 -4.18 -6.94 -2.33
N LEU A 55 -5.13 -6.02 -2.53
CA LEU A 55 -5.19 -4.81 -1.73
C LEU A 55 -5.43 -5.16 -0.26
N LEU A 56 -6.45 -5.94 0.08
CA LEU A 56 -6.72 -6.25 1.49
C LEU A 56 -5.58 -6.99 2.20
N GLU A 57 -4.84 -7.83 1.48
CA GLU A 57 -3.69 -8.58 2.01
C GLU A 57 -2.41 -7.75 2.22
N GLY A 58 -2.36 -6.49 1.79
CA GLY A 58 -1.10 -5.73 1.87
C GLY A 58 -0.14 -5.96 0.69
N ASN A 59 -0.54 -6.74 -0.31
CA ASN A 59 0.34 -7.17 -1.37
C ASN A 59 0.46 -6.14 -2.51
N ARG A 60 1.60 -6.18 -3.23
CA ARG A 60 1.77 -5.44 -4.48
C ARG A 60 0.83 -5.98 -5.55
N LEU A 61 0.32 -5.06 -6.37
CA LEU A 61 -0.59 -5.36 -7.47
C LEU A 61 0.20 -5.59 -8.76
N THR A 62 0.70 -6.81 -8.91
CA THR A 62 1.32 -7.28 -10.14
C THR A 62 0.31 -7.98 -11.04
N CYS A 63 0.67 -8.21 -12.29
CA CYS A 63 -0.07 -9.05 -13.20
C CYS A 63 -0.31 -10.46 -12.58
N PRO A 64 -1.51 -11.06 -12.72
CA PRO A 64 -1.83 -12.34 -12.08
C PRO A 64 -0.95 -13.56 -12.44
N PRO A 65 -0.48 -13.77 -13.70
CA PRO A 65 0.27 -14.95 -14.07
C PRO A 65 1.62 -15.02 -13.35
N ASN A 66 1.96 -16.23 -12.87
CA ASN A 66 3.24 -16.52 -12.27
C ASN A 66 4.37 -16.22 -13.27
N GLY A 67 5.31 -15.35 -12.89
CA GLY A 67 6.43 -14.91 -13.74
C GLY A 67 6.23 -13.54 -14.41
N CYS A 68 5.03 -12.96 -14.38
CA CYS A 68 4.80 -11.59 -14.83
C CYS A 68 4.84 -10.61 -13.64
N HIS A 69 5.95 -9.88 -13.51
CA HIS A 69 6.16 -8.93 -12.40
C HIS A 69 5.72 -7.50 -12.72
N LEU A 70 5.10 -7.27 -13.88
CA LEU A 70 4.64 -5.96 -14.29
C LEU A 70 3.42 -5.53 -13.48
N GLU A 71 3.46 -4.29 -12.98
CA GLU A 71 2.43 -3.75 -12.09
C GLU A 71 1.16 -3.33 -12.83
N LEU A 72 0.03 -3.51 -12.16
CA LEU A 72 -1.24 -2.94 -12.58
C LEU A 72 -1.23 -1.43 -12.31
N ARG A 73 -1.69 -0.65 -13.28
CA ARG A 73 -1.78 0.81 -13.14
C ARG A 73 -3.11 1.19 -12.51
N TYR A 74 -3.05 2.07 -11.51
CA TYR A 74 -4.23 2.57 -10.81
C TYR A 74 -5.32 3.10 -11.76
N LEU A 75 -4.93 3.95 -12.72
CA LEU A 75 -5.86 4.58 -13.66
C LEU A 75 -6.60 3.56 -14.54
N SER A 76 -5.95 2.46 -14.90
CA SER A 76 -6.52 1.42 -15.74
C SER A 76 -7.53 0.56 -14.98
N CYS A 77 -7.39 0.49 -13.65
CA CYS A 77 -8.22 -0.35 -12.79
C CYS A 77 -9.25 0.43 -11.97
N VAL A 78 -9.21 1.77 -11.97
CA VAL A 78 -10.01 2.63 -11.08
C VAL A 78 -11.53 2.39 -11.16
N ASN A 79 -12.01 1.94 -12.31
CA ASN A 79 -13.43 1.65 -12.53
C ASN A 79 -13.91 0.35 -11.86
N PHE A 80 -12.99 -0.54 -11.47
CA PHE A 80 -13.31 -1.77 -10.74
C PHE A 80 -13.39 -1.57 -9.22
N LEU A 81 -12.92 -0.42 -8.72
CA LEU A 81 -12.67 -0.21 -7.31
C LEU A 81 -13.85 0.47 -6.60
N THR A 82 -14.15 0.01 -5.40
CA THR A 82 -14.98 0.74 -4.44
C THR A 82 -14.26 2.01 -3.95
N ARG A 83 -14.99 2.95 -3.33
CA ARG A 83 -14.38 4.16 -2.74
C ARG A 83 -13.28 3.82 -1.73
N GLU A 84 -13.50 2.81 -0.91
CA GLU A 84 -12.53 2.35 0.09
C GLU A 84 -11.27 1.77 -0.55
N LEU A 85 -11.41 0.87 -1.53
CA LEU A 85 -10.26 0.30 -2.23
C LEU A 85 -9.45 1.36 -2.99
N LYS A 86 -10.11 2.39 -3.52
CA LYS A 86 -9.41 3.56 -4.12
C LYS A 86 -8.52 4.25 -3.10
N GLN A 87 -9.05 4.52 -1.90
CA GLN A 87 -8.31 5.17 -0.83
C GLN A 87 -7.11 4.32 -0.38
N ILE A 88 -7.30 3.01 -0.20
CA ILE A 88 -6.21 2.08 0.16
C ILE A 88 -5.11 2.09 -0.90
N TRP A 89 -5.46 1.94 -2.18
CA TRP A 89 -4.46 1.90 -3.24
C TRP A 89 -3.73 3.25 -3.39
N GLN A 90 -4.46 4.37 -3.37
CA GLN A 90 -3.84 5.70 -3.42
C GLN A 90 -2.90 5.94 -2.23
N GLN A 91 -3.31 5.54 -1.03
CA GLN A 91 -2.48 5.61 0.16
C GLN A 91 -1.19 4.82 -0.03
N ARG A 92 -1.25 3.58 -0.55
CA ARG A 92 -0.04 2.79 -0.84
C ARG A 92 0.88 3.43 -1.87
N ILE A 93 0.32 4.00 -2.93
CA ILE A 93 1.12 4.72 -3.92
C ILE A 93 1.90 5.85 -3.23
N ILE A 94 1.27 6.62 -2.34
CA ILE A 94 1.93 7.68 -1.58
C ILE A 94 2.99 7.10 -0.63
N GLU A 95 2.69 6.01 0.08
CA GLU A 95 3.62 5.35 1.00
C GLU A 95 4.85 4.79 0.28
N ASP A 96 4.69 4.26 -0.93
CA ASP A 96 5.78 3.76 -1.77
C ASP A 96 6.68 4.88 -2.32
N LEU A 97 6.20 6.12 -2.35
CA LEU A 97 7.04 7.29 -2.66
C LEU A 97 7.97 7.70 -1.51
N ILE A 98 7.71 7.23 -0.28
CA ILE A 98 8.56 7.51 0.88
C ILE A 98 9.57 6.37 1.04
N PRO A 99 10.88 6.63 0.81
CA PRO A 99 11.92 5.63 1.01
C PRO A 99 11.85 5.08 2.43
N VAL A 100 12.06 3.77 2.58
CA VAL A 100 11.96 3.08 3.89
C VAL A 100 12.84 3.73 4.96
N THR A 101 14.03 4.19 4.57
CA THR A 101 14.98 4.92 5.43
C THR A 101 14.48 6.28 5.91
N GLU A 102 13.49 6.86 5.22
CA GLU A 102 12.88 8.15 5.55
C GLU A 102 11.51 8.00 6.22
N ARG A 103 11.01 6.77 6.40
CA ARG A 103 9.69 6.51 6.99
C ARG A 103 9.70 6.77 8.50
N VAL A 104 8.73 7.56 8.94
CA VAL A 104 8.46 7.86 10.35
C VAL A 104 6.98 7.69 10.62
N TYR A 105 6.64 6.81 11.55
CA TYR A 105 5.26 6.59 11.96
C TYR A 105 4.90 7.44 13.17
N CYS A 106 3.66 7.95 13.20
CA CYS A 106 3.11 8.56 14.38
C CYS A 106 3.03 7.52 15.51
N PRO A 107 3.56 7.80 16.71
CA PRO A 107 3.56 6.83 17.81
C PRO A 107 2.21 6.63 18.47
N ASN A 108 1.22 7.47 18.19
CA ASN A 108 -0.14 7.26 18.67
C ASN A 108 -0.76 6.09 17.89
N PRO A 109 -1.09 4.96 18.55
CA PRO A 109 -1.62 3.76 17.88
C PRO A 109 -2.98 3.99 17.22
N ARG A 110 -3.74 5.01 17.65
CA ARG A 110 -5.00 5.41 16.99
C ARG A 110 -4.77 6.22 15.73
N CYS A 111 -3.57 6.80 15.56
CA CYS A 111 -3.23 7.60 14.39
C CYS A 111 -2.41 6.81 13.39
N SER A 112 -1.25 6.30 13.82
CA SER A 112 -0.29 5.48 13.06
C SER A 112 0.04 6.02 11.65
N ALA A 113 -0.12 7.33 11.43
CA ALA A 113 0.13 7.95 10.14
C ALA A 113 1.59 7.80 9.74
N LEU A 114 1.85 7.39 8.50
CA LEU A 114 3.19 7.43 7.91
C LEU A 114 3.53 8.83 7.44
N MET A 115 4.75 9.26 7.73
CA MET A 115 5.33 10.55 7.38
C MET A 115 6.76 10.35 6.90
N SER A 116 7.28 11.31 6.15
CA SER A 116 8.69 11.38 5.77
C SER A 116 9.51 12.26 6.73
N VAL A 117 10.80 11.97 6.88
CA VAL A 117 11.74 12.86 7.58
C VAL A 117 11.71 14.29 7.02
N LYS A 118 11.51 14.44 5.71
CA LYS A 118 11.39 15.73 5.03
C LYS A 118 10.18 16.54 5.51
N GLU A 119 9.00 15.93 5.58
CA GLU A 119 7.78 16.59 6.08
C GLU A 119 7.96 17.07 7.53
N LEU A 120 8.58 16.24 8.36
CA LEU A 120 8.86 16.57 9.76
C LEU A 120 9.91 17.67 9.93
N SER A 121 10.80 17.85 8.96
CA SER A 121 11.82 18.91 9.00
C SER A 121 11.21 20.30 8.77
N ILE A 122 10.07 20.37 8.07
CA ILE A 122 9.32 21.60 7.82
C ILE A 122 8.44 21.93 9.03
N ILE A 123 7.81 20.93 9.63
CA ILE A 123 6.89 21.08 10.76
C ILE A 123 7.67 20.96 12.07
N LYS A 124 8.50 21.97 12.35
CA LYS A 124 9.14 22.13 13.66
C LYS A 124 8.13 22.72 14.64
N SER A 125 8.04 22.17 15.84
CA SER A 125 7.46 22.93 16.95
C SER A 125 8.38 24.10 17.26
N THR A 126 7.82 25.28 17.46
CA THR A 126 8.54 26.47 17.89
C THR A 126 9.40 26.16 19.12
N GLU A 127 10.72 26.26 18.93
CA GLU A 127 11.78 26.59 19.89
C GLU A 127 12.28 25.58 20.96
N GLU A 128 11.61 24.50 21.34
CA GLU A 128 12.04 23.84 22.61
C GLU A 128 12.91 22.58 22.54
N SER A 129 13.07 21.92 21.39
CA SER A 129 14.05 20.83 21.27
C SER A 129 14.17 20.40 19.82
N GLY A 130 15.40 20.30 19.30
CA GLY A 130 15.67 19.86 17.92
C GLY A 130 15.09 18.49 17.57
N VAL A 131 14.62 17.72 18.56
CA VAL A 131 14.02 16.38 18.41
C VAL A 131 12.49 16.35 18.55
N ARG A 132 11.84 17.44 18.99
CA ARG A 132 10.38 17.51 19.08
C ARG A 132 9.77 17.68 17.70
N ARG A 133 8.79 16.85 17.35
CA ARG A 133 8.06 16.91 16.07
C ARG A 133 6.57 16.78 16.28
N LEU A 134 5.78 17.28 15.33
CA LEU A 134 4.32 17.13 15.33
C LEU A 134 3.90 16.15 14.24
N CYS A 135 2.96 15.27 14.55
CA CYS A 135 2.34 14.43 13.53
C CYS A 135 1.62 15.30 12.49
N VAL A 136 1.82 15.05 11.19
CA VAL A 136 1.16 15.82 10.12
C VAL A 136 -0.35 15.62 10.10
N LYS A 137 -0.84 14.48 10.60
CA LYS A 137 -2.25 14.09 10.62
C LYS A 137 -2.96 14.54 11.89
N CYS A 138 -2.52 14.06 13.07
CA CYS A 138 -3.20 14.34 14.34
C CYS A 138 -2.62 15.53 15.12
N ARG A 139 -1.50 16.11 14.68
CA ARG A 139 -0.79 17.21 15.35
C ARG A 139 -0.26 16.90 16.76
N GLU A 140 -0.37 15.66 17.23
CA GLU A 140 0.22 15.28 18.51
C GLU A 140 1.76 15.35 18.46
N PRO A 141 2.39 15.89 19.51
CA PRO A 141 3.84 15.99 19.59
C PRO A 141 4.46 14.64 19.93
N PHE A 142 5.61 14.36 19.32
CA PHE A 142 6.41 13.17 19.59
C PHE A 142 7.91 13.45 19.56
N CYS A 143 8.68 12.55 20.17
CA CYS A 143 10.14 12.60 20.14
C CYS A 143 10.65 11.85 18.91
N PHE A 144 11.36 12.55 18.02
CA PHE A 144 11.90 11.99 16.79
C PHE A 144 12.95 10.89 17.03
N ASN A 145 13.74 11.00 18.11
CA ASN A 145 14.82 10.06 18.39
C ASN A 145 14.31 8.70 18.88
N CYS A 146 13.41 8.69 19.88
CA CYS A 146 12.89 7.45 20.45
C CYS A 146 11.57 7.00 19.82
N LYS A 147 10.96 7.81 18.95
CA LYS A 147 9.67 7.53 18.29
C LYS A 147 8.54 7.24 19.28
N ALA A 148 8.52 7.95 20.40
CA ALA A 148 7.49 7.85 21.44
C ALA A 148 6.72 9.18 21.58
N PRO A 149 5.54 9.20 22.25
CA PRO A 149 4.87 10.44 22.62
C PRO A 149 5.84 11.43 23.29
N TRP A 150 5.65 12.72 23.04
CA TRP A 150 6.59 13.73 23.48
C TRP A 150 6.78 13.74 24.99
N HIS A 151 8.03 13.86 25.43
CA HIS A 151 8.41 13.85 26.84
C HIS A 151 9.41 14.97 27.14
N ASN A 152 9.06 15.84 28.09
CA ASN A 152 9.90 16.96 28.55
C ASN A 152 10.76 16.52 29.74
N ASN A 153 11.92 17.17 29.91
CA ASN A 153 12.79 17.04 31.09
C ASN A 153 13.25 15.61 31.42
N MET A 154 13.24 14.72 30.44
CA MET A 154 13.74 13.36 30.61
C MET A 154 14.40 12.84 29.34
N SER A 155 15.43 12.02 29.51
CA SER A 155 16.07 11.33 28.40
C SER A 155 15.14 10.28 27.79
N CYS A 156 15.41 9.92 26.54
CA CYS A 156 14.71 8.83 25.85
C CYS A 156 14.83 7.51 26.63
N ASP A 157 15.98 7.26 27.26
CA ASP A 157 16.22 6.02 28.03
C ASP A 157 15.39 6.00 29.30
N ASN A 158 15.32 7.13 30.03
CA ASN A 158 14.46 7.24 31.20
C ASN A 158 12.98 7.06 30.82
N TYR A 159 12.56 7.57 29.65
CA TYR A 159 11.19 7.37 29.16
C TYR A 159 10.88 5.90 28.91
N LYS A 160 11.78 5.17 28.25
CA LYS A 160 11.63 3.73 28.02
C LYS A 160 11.53 2.93 29.33
N ILE A 161 12.32 3.28 30.34
CA ILE A 161 12.29 2.61 31.65
C ILE A 161 10.94 2.82 32.36
N LEU A 162 10.38 4.03 32.32
CA LEU A 162 9.08 4.33 32.94
C LEU A 162 7.89 3.74 32.18
N HIS A 163 8.08 3.40 30.90
CA HIS A 163 7.06 2.82 30.04
C HIS A 163 7.48 1.42 29.53
N PRO A 164 7.65 0.43 30.44
CA PRO A 164 8.19 -0.89 30.09
C PRO A 164 7.28 -1.65 29.13
N ASN A 165 6.00 -1.30 29.02
CA ASN A 165 5.08 -1.88 28.05
C ASN A 165 5.53 -1.65 26.59
N LEU A 166 6.26 -0.56 26.30
CA LEU A 166 6.85 -0.32 24.98
C LEU A 166 7.94 -1.37 24.69
N ILE A 167 8.82 -1.60 25.65
CA ILE A 167 9.90 -2.62 25.57
C ILE A 167 9.31 -4.03 25.49
N ALA A 168 8.30 -4.32 26.32
CA ALA A 168 7.67 -5.63 26.39
C ALA A 168 6.94 -6.00 25.07
N ASN A 169 6.40 -5.02 24.36
CA ASN A 169 5.80 -5.26 23.05
C ASN A 169 6.86 -5.59 22.00
N ASP A 170 8.00 -4.91 21.99
CA ASP A 170 9.13 -5.21 21.10
C ASP A 170 9.64 -6.65 21.35
N THR A 171 9.84 -7.03 22.62
CA THR A 171 10.27 -8.39 22.97
C THR A 171 9.23 -9.46 22.58
N LYS A 172 7.94 -9.18 22.73
CA LYS A 172 6.87 -10.09 22.29
C LYS A 172 6.85 -10.24 20.77
N LEU A 173 7.11 -9.16 20.04
CA LEU A 173 7.20 -9.18 18.58
C LEU A 173 8.37 -10.06 18.13
N GLU A 174 9.56 -9.89 18.72
CA GLU A 174 10.72 -10.75 18.44
C GLU A 174 10.45 -12.23 18.73
N ALA A 175 9.78 -12.54 19.85
CA ALA A 175 9.40 -13.91 20.18
C ALA A 175 8.40 -14.50 19.16
N LEU A 176 7.45 -13.69 18.70
CA LEU A 176 6.50 -14.06 17.65
C LEU A 176 7.21 -14.29 16.32
N ASP A 177 8.12 -13.40 15.94
CA ASP A 177 8.90 -13.49 14.70
C ASP A 177 9.69 -14.79 14.66
N ASN A 178 10.39 -15.12 15.76
CA ASN A 178 11.11 -16.38 15.90
C ASN A 178 10.18 -17.60 15.83
N LYS A 179 9.03 -17.57 16.52
CA LYS A 179 8.06 -18.67 16.50
C LYS A 179 7.43 -18.88 15.12
N LYS A 180 7.22 -17.80 14.38
CA LYS A 180 6.60 -17.81 13.04
C LYS A 180 7.61 -17.90 11.90
N MET A 181 8.91 -17.90 12.22
CA MET A 181 10.00 -17.81 11.25
C MET A 181 9.85 -16.60 10.33
N TRP A 182 9.26 -15.51 10.84
CA TRP A 182 9.16 -14.25 10.11
C TRP A 182 10.54 -13.62 10.05
N ARG A 183 10.84 -13.00 8.91
CA ARG A 183 12.10 -12.30 8.66
C ARG A 183 11.76 -10.90 8.22
N GLN A 184 12.50 -9.92 8.73
CA GLN A 184 12.40 -8.56 8.23
C GLN A 184 12.85 -8.55 6.76
N CYS A 185 12.07 -7.88 5.91
CA CYS A 185 12.45 -7.69 4.52
C CYS A 185 13.68 -6.79 4.47
N THR A 186 14.72 -7.21 3.76
CA THR A 186 15.93 -6.39 3.58
C THR A 186 15.70 -5.14 2.73
N LYS A 187 14.55 -5.06 2.05
CA LYS A 187 14.16 -3.96 1.16
C LYS A 187 13.08 -3.05 1.74
N CYS A 188 12.36 -3.45 2.80
CA CYS A 188 11.27 -2.65 3.37
C CYS A 188 11.05 -2.84 4.87
#